data_AF-A0A4Q9GWJ2-F1
#
_entry.id   AF-A0A4Q9GWJ2-F1
#
_cell.length_a   1.000
_cell.length_b   1.000
_cell.length_c   1.000
_cell.angle_alpha   90.00
_cell.angle_beta   90.00
_cell.angle_gamma   90.00
#
_symmetry.space_group_name_H-M   'P 1'
#
loop_
_entity.id
_entity.type
_entity.pdbx_description
1 polymer ?
#
loop_
_entity_poly.entity_id
_entity_poly.type
_entity_poly.pdbx_seq_one_letter_code
_entity_poly.pdbx_strand_id
1 'polypeptide(L)'
;MTIDPEADAMVYNAELVLPAATDTGFTEDQILEAQKTAARLVVEFGLDSTAADDTSTFAEWTDTATDDVLASQTGELFADESNLVFRQDNNASPDFIHDGKPRMDDTTTVTLTEVTGGSADAEGNYLSFTFQTLINYRATDEAVIAAVVAASPEGTLEEVMAALVPEVADGEGENRWDESGTVQYTMLFDEAQERWLIGGYHANYDGGYNLRASD
;
A
#
# COMPACT_ATOMS: atom_id res chain seq x y z
N MET A 1 11.82 0.41 1.16
CA MET A 1 12.42 0.49 -0.20
C MET A 1 11.70 1.58 -0.96
N THR A 2 12.38 2.50 -1.64
CA THR A 2 11.71 3.47 -2.53
C THR A 2 11.66 2.87 -3.94
N ILE A 3 10.48 2.74 -4.54
CA ILE A 3 10.39 2.46 -5.97
C ILE A 3 10.93 3.68 -6.69
N ASP A 4 11.97 3.51 -7.49
CA ASP A 4 12.42 4.56 -8.39
C ASP A 4 11.36 4.69 -9.51
N PRO A 5 10.59 5.79 -9.57
CA PRO A 5 9.58 5.99 -10.60
C PRO A 5 10.20 6.09 -12.01
N GLU A 6 11.52 6.28 -12.09
CA GLU A 6 12.32 6.28 -13.31
C GLU A 6 13.03 4.94 -13.56
N ALA A 7 12.74 3.89 -12.78
CA ALA A 7 13.29 2.56 -13.02
C ALA A 7 12.92 2.06 -14.42
N ASP A 8 13.82 1.28 -15.03
CA ASP A 8 13.61 0.66 -16.35
C ASP A 8 12.32 -0.20 -16.42
N ALA A 9 11.81 -0.66 -15.27
CA ALA A 9 10.55 -1.40 -15.16
C ALA A 9 9.29 -0.51 -15.28
N MET A 10 9.42 0.81 -15.11
CA MET A 10 8.33 1.80 -15.12
C MET A 10 8.10 2.36 -16.54
N VAL A 11 7.81 1.44 -17.46
CA VAL A 11 7.49 1.72 -18.86
C VAL A 11 6.00 1.55 -19.12
N TYR A 12 5.49 2.28 -20.11
CA TYR A 12 4.10 2.13 -20.55
C TYR A 12 3.87 0.71 -21.06
N ASN A 13 2.88 0.02 -20.48
CA ASN A 13 2.49 -1.30 -20.91
C ASN A 13 1.04 -1.29 -21.40
N ALA A 14 0.88 -1.15 -22.72
CA ALA A 14 -0.42 -1.15 -23.38
C ALA A 14 -1.27 -2.41 -23.11
N GLU A 15 -0.64 -3.53 -22.76
CA GLU A 15 -1.37 -4.78 -22.46
C GLU A 15 -2.18 -4.68 -21.15
N LEU A 16 -1.78 -3.79 -20.25
CA LEU A 16 -2.48 -3.53 -18.98
C LEU A 16 -3.53 -2.42 -19.10
N VAL A 17 -3.54 -1.67 -20.21
CA VAL A 17 -4.42 -0.52 -20.42
C VAL A 17 -5.72 -0.96 -21.08
N LEU A 18 -6.81 -0.90 -20.32
CA LEU A 18 -8.14 -1.23 -20.82
C LEU A 18 -8.68 -0.12 -21.74
N PRO A 19 -9.59 -0.45 -22.69
CA PRO A 19 -10.20 0.54 -23.59
C PRO A 19 -10.81 1.74 -22.87
N ALA A 20 -11.40 1.51 -21.69
CA ALA A 20 -11.98 2.57 -20.87
C ALA A 20 -10.95 3.63 -20.44
N ALA A 21 -9.68 3.27 -20.24
CA ALA A 21 -8.61 4.23 -19.97
C ALA A 21 -8.29 5.08 -21.21
N THR A 22 -8.24 4.47 -22.40
CA THR A 22 -7.98 5.22 -23.64
C THR A 22 -9.14 6.11 -24.07
N ASP A 23 -10.38 5.72 -23.73
CA ASP A 23 -11.60 6.47 -24.05
C ASP A 23 -11.73 7.79 -23.24
N THR A 24 -10.93 7.95 -22.17
CA THR A 24 -10.83 9.21 -21.41
C THR A 24 -10.20 10.36 -22.20
N GLY A 25 -9.51 10.08 -23.30
CA GLY A 25 -8.79 11.09 -24.08
C GLY A 25 -7.42 11.50 -23.52
N PHE A 26 -6.95 10.87 -22.44
CA PHE A 26 -5.56 11.00 -22.02
C PHE A 26 -4.61 10.35 -23.05
N THR A 27 -3.46 10.98 -23.25
CA THR A 27 -2.39 10.44 -24.10
C THR A 27 -1.63 9.31 -23.43
N GLU A 28 -0.90 8.49 -24.19
CA GLU A 28 -0.05 7.43 -23.64
C GLU A 28 0.99 7.99 -22.65
N ASP A 29 1.56 9.16 -22.95
CA ASP A 29 2.53 9.84 -22.06
C ASP A 29 1.87 10.24 -20.74
N GLN A 30 0.64 10.75 -20.78
CA GLN A 30 -0.14 11.11 -19.59
C GLN A 30 -0.51 9.89 -18.75
N ILE A 31 -0.89 8.77 -19.39
CA ILE A 31 -1.17 7.52 -18.70
C ILE A 31 0.10 6.97 -18.03
N LEU A 32 1.25 7.04 -18.70
CA LEU A 32 2.53 6.64 -18.13
C LEU A 32 2.94 7.51 -16.93
N GLU A 33 2.76 8.83 -17.03
CA GLU A 33 3.03 9.75 -15.93
C GLU A 33 2.12 9.47 -14.72
N ALA A 34 0.84 9.23 -14.97
CA ALA A 34 -0.13 8.84 -13.94
C ALA A 34 0.25 7.49 -13.29
N GLN A 35 0.67 6.51 -14.09
CA GLN A 35 1.13 5.21 -13.61
C GLN A 35 2.35 5.33 -12.69
N LYS A 36 3.36 6.10 -13.11
CA LYS A 36 4.56 6.38 -12.31
C LYS A 36 4.20 7.04 -10.98
N THR A 37 3.29 8.00 -11.05
CA THR A 37 2.78 8.69 -9.86
C THR A 37 2.08 7.68 -8.95
N ALA A 38 1.07 6.95 -9.43
CA ALA A 38 0.33 5.97 -8.64
C ALA A 38 1.23 4.92 -7.98
N ALA A 39 2.21 4.38 -8.70
CA ALA A 39 3.14 3.38 -8.14
C ALA A 39 4.03 3.95 -7.03
N ARG A 40 4.52 5.19 -7.18
CA ARG A 40 5.24 5.89 -6.11
C ARG A 40 4.36 6.05 -4.87
N LEU A 41 3.10 6.45 -5.09
CA LEU A 41 2.13 6.68 -4.02
C LEU A 41 1.79 5.41 -3.23
N VAL A 42 1.65 4.25 -3.91
CA VAL A 42 1.45 2.96 -3.24
C VAL A 42 2.53 2.73 -2.19
N VAL A 43 3.80 2.95 -2.55
CA VAL A 43 4.91 2.66 -1.64
C VAL A 43 5.11 3.75 -0.60
N GLU A 44 5.15 5.02 -1.01
CA GLU A 44 5.46 6.13 -0.09
C GLU A 44 4.31 6.43 0.87
N PHE A 45 3.07 6.33 0.41
CA PHE A 45 1.89 6.70 1.21
C PHE A 45 1.07 5.51 1.68
N GLY A 46 0.94 4.47 0.86
CA GLY A 46 0.22 3.26 1.24
C GLY A 46 1.03 2.43 2.23
N LEU A 47 2.21 1.97 1.83
CA LEU A 47 2.91 0.87 2.48
C LEU A 47 4.03 1.29 3.47
N ASP A 48 4.83 2.30 3.14
CA ASP A 48 6.01 2.74 3.93
C ASP A 48 5.81 4.10 4.61
N SER A 49 4.55 4.55 4.76
CA SER A 49 4.24 5.92 5.19
C SER A 49 4.54 6.20 6.66
N THR A 50 5.40 7.18 6.96
CA THR A 50 5.73 7.61 8.34
C THR A 50 4.50 7.99 9.18
N ALA A 51 3.38 8.32 8.53
CA ALA A 51 2.09 8.63 9.17
C ALA A 51 1.52 7.49 10.03
N ALA A 52 2.03 6.27 9.90
CA ALA A 52 1.67 5.15 10.76
C ALA A 52 2.53 5.01 12.04
N ASP A 53 3.61 5.79 12.22
CA ASP A 53 4.49 5.64 13.39
C ASP A 53 3.92 6.27 14.67
N ASP A 54 3.20 7.39 14.57
CA ASP A 54 2.40 7.93 15.67
C ASP A 54 1.32 8.92 15.19
N THR A 55 0.40 9.27 16.10
CA THR A 55 -0.72 10.17 15.83
C THR A 55 -0.31 11.60 15.52
N SER A 56 0.81 12.10 16.07
CA SER A 56 1.34 13.43 15.74
C SER A 56 1.86 13.48 14.30
N THR A 57 2.57 12.44 13.88
CA THR A 57 3.10 12.28 12.53
C THR A 57 1.98 12.14 11.52
N PHE A 58 0.86 11.50 11.88
CA PHE A 58 -0.31 11.47 11.01
C PHE A 58 -0.92 12.85 10.78
N ALA A 59 -1.11 13.65 11.83
CA ALA A 59 -1.66 15.00 11.68
C ALA A 59 -0.74 15.90 10.83
N GLU A 60 0.57 15.85 11.09
CA GLU A 60 1.58 16.56 10.30
C GLU A 60 1.63 16.06 8.85
N TRP A 61 1.48 14.76 8.65
CA TRP A 61 1.39 14.14 7.33
C TRP A 61 0.13 14.58 6.58
N THR A 62 -1.04 14.59 7.23
CA THR A 62 -2.28 15.05 6.60
C THR A 62 -2.21 16.51 6.23
N ASP A 63 -1.60 17.36 7.06
CA ASP A 63 -1.45 18.80 6.80
C ASP A 63 -0.51 19.10 5.62
N THR A 64 0.38 18.16 5.25
CA THR A 64 1.36 18.33 4.17
C THR A 64 0.99 17.57 2.91
N ALA A 65 0.43 16.36 3.03
CA ALA A 65 0.07 15.51 1.90
C ALA A 65 -1.25 15.95 1.20
N THR A 66 -2.16 16.61 1.93
CA THR A 66 -3.45 17.06 1.38
C THR A 66 -3.29 18.04 0.23
N ASP A 67 -2.36 19.00 0.36
CA ASP A 67 -2.17 20.03 -0.66
C ASP A 67 -1.36 19.53 -1.87
N ASP A 68 -0.50 18.52 -1.70
CA ASP A 68 0.44 18.10 -2.75
C ASP A 68 0.03 16.86 -3.53
N VAL A 69 -0.87 16.06 -2.97
CA VAL A 69 -1.11 14.70 -3.46
C VAL A 69 -2.59 14.38 -3.60
N LEU A 70 -3.47 15.08 -2.88
CA LEU A 70 -4.90 14.84 -2.91
C LEU A 70 -5.62 15.88 -3.77
N ALA A 71 -6.64 15.44 -4.50
CA ALA A 71 -7.53 16.37 -5.18
C ALA A 71 -8.39 17.13 -4.13
N SER A 72 -8.65 18.42 -4.36
CA SER A 72 -9.36 19.29 -3.41
C SER A 72 -10.84 18.91 -3.15
N GLN A 73 -11.36 17.91 -3.86
CA GLN A 73 -12.77 17.50 -3.84
C GLN A 73 -13.00 16.12 -3.18
N THR A 74 -11.98 15.58 -2.51
CA THR A 74 -11.96 14.24 -1.90
C THR A 74 -12.78 14.11 -0.59
N GLY A 75 -13.81 14.95 -0.39
CA GLY A 75 -14.56 15.04 0.88
C GLY A 75 -15.19 13.73 1.38
N GLU A 76 -15.41 12.73 0.51
CA GLU A 76 -15.88 11.39 0.89
C GLU A 76 -14.74 10.38 1.13
N LEU A 77 -13.51 10.61 0.64
CA LEU A 77 -12.33 9.78 0.96
C LEU A 77 -11.88 9.93 2.42
N PHE A 78 -12.25 11.04 3.08
CA PHE A 78 -12.04 11.26 4.50
C PHE A 78 -13.04 10.52 5.39
N ALA A 79 -14.06 9.86 4.84
CA ALA A 79 -14.99 9.10 5.67
C ALA A 79 -14.34 7.84 6.27
N ASP A 80 -13.21 7.38 5.70
CA ASP A 80 -12.47 6.22 6.17
C ASP A 80 -10.95 6.46 6.04
N GLU A 81 -10.43 7.32 6.93
CA GLU A 81 -9.00 7.68 7.09
C GLU A 81 -8.05 6.45 7.23
N SER A 82 -8.62 5.29 7.49
CA SER A 82 -7.99 3.97 7.68
C SER A 82 -7.39 3.36 6.42
N ASN A 83 -7.87 3.75 5.22
CA ASN A 83 -7.53 2.99 4.02
C ASN A 83 -6.33 3.56 3.26
N LEU A 84 -6.15 4.88 3.18
CA LEU A 84 -5.10 5.49 2.35
C LEU A 84 -3.68 5.15 2.80
N VAL A 85 -3.48 5.11 4.12
CA VAL A 85 -2.27 4.62 4.78
C VAL A 85 -2.64 3.25 5.30
N PHE A 86 -1.86 2.22 5.01
CA PHE A 86 -2.14 0.90 5.54
C PHE A 86 -2.09 0.95 7.08
N ARG A 87 -3.27 0.85 7.69
CA ARG A 87 -3.47 0.81 9.13
C ARG A 87 -4.15 -0.49 9.51
N GLN A 88 -3.68 -1.01 10.62
CA GLN A 88 -3.95 -2.36 11.09
C GLN A 88 -5.39 -2.45 11.65
N ASP A 89 -6.39 -2.43 10.78
CA ASP A 89 -7.81 -2.51 11.17
C ASP A 89 -8.34 -3.95 11.15
N ASN A 90 -7.53 -4.89 10.66
CA ASN A 90 -7.77 -6.33 10.67
C ASN A 90 -7.11 -6.95 11.91
N ASN A 91 -7.94 -7.58 12.75
CA ASN A 91 -7.61 -8.18 14.05
C ASN A 91 -6.62 -9.39 14.01
N ALA A 92 -5.93 -9.63 12.87
CA ALA A 92 -5.02 -10.77 12.66
C ALA A 92 -3.59 -10.39 12.26
N SER A 93 -3.28 -9.12 11.97
CA SER A 93 -1.91 -8.68 11.67
C SER A 93 -1.17 -8.25 12.96
N PRO A 94 0.15 -8.49 13.07
CA PRO A 94 0.95 -8.08 14.22
C PRO A 94 1.25 -6.58 14.19
N ASP A 95 1.53 -6.01 15.37
CA ASP A 95 2.12 -4.68 15.49
C ASP A 95 3.46 -4.65 14.76
N PHE A 96 3.52 -3.83 13.70
CA PHE A 96 4.74 -3.64 12.92
C PHE A 96 5.72 -2.72 13.64
N ILE A 97 6.99 -2.78 13.25
CA ILE A 97 8.04 -1.93 13.83
C ILE A 97 7.93 -0.51 13.27
N HIS A 98 7.80 0.45 14.17
CA HIS A 98 7.67 1.89 13.91
C HIS A 98 8.91 2.66 14.40
N ASP A 99 10.08 2.37 13.79
CA ASP A 99 11.38 2.93 14.21
C ASP A 99 11.93 4.02 13.27
N GLY A 100 11.11 4.54 12.36
CA GLY A 100 11.48 5.54 11.36
C GLY A 100 12.43 5.04 10.26
N LYS A 101 12.72 3.73 10.22
CA LYS A 101 13.40 3.07 9.10
C LYS A 101 12.34 2.48 8.14
N PRO A 102 12.73 2.02 6.93
CA PRO A 102 11.81 1.30 6.07
C PRO A 102 11.11 0.17 6.82
N ARG A 103 9.79 0.09 6.68
CA ARG A 103 8.96 -0.95 7.32
C ARG A 103 8.98 -2.25 6.56
N MET A 104 9.27 -2.18 5.27
CA MET A 104 9.32 -3.32 4.37
C MET A 104 10.74 -3.62 3.94
N ASP A 105 11.02 -4.91 3.74
CA ASP A 105 12.28 -5.35 3.15
C ASP A 105 12.35 -5.13 1.62
N ASP A 106 13.48 -5.52 1.03
CA ASP A 106 13.76 -5.41 -0.41
C ASP A 106 13.12 -6.52 -1.26
N THR A 107 12.45 -7.49 -0.63
CA THR A 107 11.72 -8.57 -1.31
C THR A 107 10.24 -8.24 -1.54
N THR A 108 9.79 -7.09 -1.03
CA THR A 108 8.48 -6.53 -1.34
C THR A 108 8.33 -6.24 -2.83
N THR A 109 7.19 -6.61 -3.40
CA THR A 109 6.85 -6.41 -4.80
C THR A 109 5.53 -5.65 -4.95
N VAL A 110 5.52 -4.67 -5.84
CA VAL A 110 4.31 -3.96 -6.26
C VAL A 110 4.22 -4.07 -7.77
N THR A 111 3.18 -4.74 -8.25
CA THR A 111 3.01 -5.04 -9.68
C THR A 111 1.73 -4.40 -10.18
N LEU A 112 1.82 -3.51 -11.16
CA LEU A 112 0.64 -3.00 -11.85
C LEU A 112 -0.03 -4.15 -12.61
N THR A 113 -1.33 -4.34 -12.41
CA THR A 113 -2.10 -5.40 -13.05
C THR A 113 -3.18 -4.87 -13.99
N GLU A 114 -3.63 -3.63 -13.80
CA GLU A 114 -4.69 -3.04 -14.61
C GLU A 114 -4.62 -1.51 -14.60
N VAL A 115 -4.88 -0.91 -15.75
CA VAL A 115 -5.19 0.51 -15.91
C VAL A 115 -6.56 0.64 -16.57
N THR A 116 -7.50 1.29 -15.88
CA THR A 116 -8.82 1.62 -16.38
C THR A 116 -9.08 3.12 -16.27
N GLY A 117 -10.22 3.60 -16.73
CA GLY A 117 -10.58 5.00 -16.64
C GLY A 117 -12.06 5.24 -16.80
N GLY A 118 -12.47 6.48 -16.56
CA GLY A 118 -13.85 6.90 -16.68
C GLY A 118 -14.00 8.40 -16.57
N SER A 119 -15.25 8.85 -16.52
CA SER A 119 -15.60 10.25 -16.27
C SER A 119 -16.58 10.33 -15.12
N ALA A 120 -16.36 11.28 -14.22
CA ALA A 120 -17.30 11.64 -13.17
C ALA A 120 -17.82 13.05 -13.43
N ASP A 121 -19.14 13.26 -13.24
CA ASP A 121 -19.85 14.44 -13.73
C ASP A 121 -19.32 15.77 -13.16
N ALA A 122 -18.73 15.78 -11.95
CA ALA A 122 -18.19 16.97 -11.31
C ALA A 122 -16.65 17.04 -11.31
N GLU A 123 -15.97 15.90 -11.45
CA GLU A 123 -14.53 15.76 -11.26
C GLU A 123 -13.76 15.58 -12.58
N GLY A 124 -14.47 15.33 -13.68
CA GLY A 124 -13.87 15.14 -15.00
C GLY A 124 -13.38 13.71 -15.24
N ASN A 125 -12.44 13.57 -16.16
CA ASN A 125 -11.89 12.26 -16.52
C ASN A 125 -10.85 11.80 -15.50
N TYR A 126 -10.86 10.50 -15.20
CA TYR A 126 -9.94 9.88 -14.26
C TYR A 126 -9.33 8.60 -14.82
N LEU A 127 -8.20 8.20 -14.25
CA LEU A 127 -7.58 6.90 -14.46
C LEU A 127 -7.55 6.14 -13.14
N SER A 128 -7.76 4.83 -13.18
CA SER A 128 -7.61 3.97 -12.00
C SER A 128 -6.54 2.92 -12.28
N PHE A 129 -5.63 2.76 -11.32
CA PHE A 129 -4.48 1.87 -11.39
C PHE A 129 -4.63 0.82 -10.31
N THR A 130 -4.71 -0.45 -10.70
CA THR A 130 -4.77 -1.59 -9.78
C THR A 130 -3.39 -2.24 -9.71
N PHE A 131 -2.92 -2.45 -8.48
CA PHE A 131 -1.64 -3.07 -8.16
C PHE A 131 -1.89 -4.34 -7.34
N GLN A 132 -1.11 -5.38 -7.63
CA GLN A 132 -0.93 -6.52 -6.75
C GLN A 132 0.30 -6.29 -5.88
N THR A 133 0.19 -6.53 -4.57
CA THR A 133 1.28 -6.35 -3.62
C THR A 133 1.67 -7.67 -2.98
N LEU A 134 2.97 -7.96 -3.07
CA LEU A 134 3.83 -8.80 -2.23
C LEU A 134 4.48 -8.01 -1.10
N ILE A 135 4.05 -8.02 0.17
CA ILE A 135 4.65 -7.17 1.20
C ILE A 135 5.26 -8.02 2.30
N ASN A 136 6.48 -7.69 2.74
CA ASN A 136 7.09 -8.32 3.91
C ASN A 136 7.42 -7.22 4.92
N TYR A 137 6.55 -7.09 5.92
CA TYR A 137 6.69 -6.09 6.98
C TYR A 137 7.60 -6.56 8.09
N ARG A 138 8.33 -5.62 8.69
CA ARG A 138 9.09 -5.83 9.92
C ARG A 138 8.16 -5.83 11.12
N ALA A 139 8.23 -6.88 11.92
CA ALA A 139 7.51 -7.01 13.19
C ALA A 139 8.48 -7.54 14.25
N THR A 140 8.15 -7.41 15.53
CA THR A 140 8.92 -8.10 16.59
C THR A 140 8.45 -9.55 16.71
N ASP A 141 9.32 -10.43 17.19
CA ASP A 141 8.96 -11.83 17.49
C ASP A 141 7.72 -11.91 18.40
N GLU A 142 7.67 -11.05 19.43
CA GLU A 142 6.55 -10.96 20.36
C GLU A 142 5.23 -10.58 19.67
N ALA A 143 5.26 -9.61 18.76
CA ALA A 143 4.08 -9.16 18.03
C ALA A 143 3.57 -10.24 17.06
N VAL A 144 4.48 -10.90 16.32
CA VAL A 144 4.15 -12.01 15.43
C VAL A 144 3.52 -13.17 16.20
N ILE A 145 4.12 -13.57 17.32
CA ILE A 145 3.57 -14.61 18.19
C ILE A 145 2.16 -14.24 18.66
N ALA A 146 1.96 -13.02 19.14
CA ALA A 146 0.66 -12.56 19.62
C ALA A 146 -0.42 -12.61 18.53
N ALA A 147 -0.09 -12.16 17.31
CA ALA A 147 -1.00 -12.19 16.16
C ALA A 147 -1.39 -13.62 15.76
N VAL A 148 -0.42 -14.53 15.65
CA VAL A 148 -0.70 -15.93 15.29
C VAL A 148 -1.56 -16.63 16.35
N VAL A 149 -1.30 -16.39 17.63
CA VAL A 149 -2.09 -16.95 18.73
C VAL A 149 -3.53 -16.43 18.67
N ALA A 150 -3.71 -15.12 18.44
CA ALA A 150 -5.03 -14.51 18.33
C ALA A 150 -5.85 -15.10 17.18
N ALA A 151 -5.20 -15.45 16.08
CA ALA A 151 -5.85 -15.97 14.89
C ALA A 151 -5.94 -17.50 14.78
N SER A 152 -5.43 -18.23 15.77
CA SER A 152 -5.50 -19.69 15.85
C SER A 152 -6.53 -20.15 16.91
N PRO A 153 -7.85 -19.98 16.69
CA PRO A 153 -8.87 -20.28 17.70
C PRO A 153 -9.02 -21.78 18.00
N GLU A 154 -8.46 -22.66 17.16
CA GLU A 154 -8.60 -24.12 17.27
C GLU A 154 -7.34 -24.84 17.79
N GLY A 155 -6.20 -24.17 17.86
CA GLY A 155 -4.93 -24.72 18.38
C GLY A 155 -4.72 -24.37 19.84
N THR A 156 -4.09 -25.25 20.61
CA THR A 156 -3.59 -24.86 21.93
C THR A 156 -2.42 -23.90 21.77
N LEU A 157 -2.24 -22.96 22.71
CA LEU A 157 -1.09 -22.05 22.73
C LEU A 157 0.24 -22.83 22.62
N GLU A 158 0.33 -24.01 23.22
CA GLU A 158 1.53 -24.86 23.16
C GLU A 158 1.81 -25.38 21.75
N GLU A 159 0.78 -25.80 21.00
CA GLU A 159 0.92 -26.27 19.61
C GLU A 159 1.30 -25.14 18.65
N VAL A 160 0.68 -23.96 18.82
CA VAL A 160 1.00 -22.76 18.04
C VAL A 160 2.46 -22.36 18.32
N MET A 161 2.85 -22.23 19.58
CA MET A 161 4.22 -21.89 19.96
C MET A 161 5.24 -22.93 19.48
N ALA A 162 4.94 -24.22 19.54
CA ALA A 162 5.85 -25.26 19.06
C ALA A 162 6.12 -25.19 17.55
N ALA A 163 5.13 -24.74 16.75
CA ALA A 163 5.29 -24.50 15.33
C ALA A 163 6.06 -23.21 15.02
N LEU A 164 5.82 -22.15 15.80
CA LEU A 164 6.40 -20.81 15.59
C LEU A 164 7.83 -20.64 16.09
N VAL A 165 8.15 -21.16 17.28
CA VAL A 165 9.41 -20.89 17.99
C VAL A 165 10.69 -21.18 17.16
N PRO A 166 10.77 -22.21 16.31
CA PRO A 166 11.98 -22.43 15.50
C PRO A 166 12.27 -21.35 14.47
N GLU A 167 11.22 -20.70 13.93
CA GLU A 167 11.32 -19.67 12.88
C GLU A 167 11.25 -18.26 13.45
N VAL A 168 10.60 -18.11 14.62
CA VAL A 168 10.35 -16.82 15.28
C VAL A 168 11.23 -16.56 16.49
N ALA A 169 11.90 -17.56 17.05
CA ALA A 169 12.84 -17.38 18.16
C ALA A 169 14.28 -17.72 17.75
N ASP A 170 14.69 -17.23 16.57
CA ASP A 170 16.07 -17.32 16.07
C ASP A 170 17.07 -16.51 16.92
N GLY A 171 16.58 -15.60 17.76
CA GLY A 171 17.35 -14.76 18.67
C GLY A 171 17.75 -13.42 18.08
N GLU A 172 17.22 -13.04 16.92
CA GLU A 172 17.47 -11.74 16.28
C GLU A 172 16.50 -10.64 16.77
N GLY A 173 15.31 -11.00 17.26
CA GLY A 173 14.35 -10.08 17.89
C GLY A 173 13.46 -9.30 16.92
N GLU A 174 13.70 -9.43 15.62
CA GLU A 174 12.84 -8.95 14.53
C GLU A 174 12.44 -10.14 13.65
N ASN A 175 11.21 -10.11 13.15
CA ASN A 175 10.66 -11.10 12.24
C ASN A 175 9.99 -10.42 11.04
N ARG A 176 9.58 -11.24 10.07
CA ARG A 176 8.84 -10.80 8.88
C ARG A 176 7.40 -11.25 8.94
N TRP A 177 6.52 -10.37 8.47
CA TRP A 177 5.12 -10.66 8.29
C TRP A 177 4.72 -10.42 6.83
N ASP A 178 4.37 -11.51 6.16
CA ASP A 178 4.00 -11.49 4.76
C ASP A 178 2.53 -11.09 4.60
N GLU A 179 2.27 -10.05 3.82
CA GLU A 179 0.93 -9.66 3.40
C GLU A 179 0.84 -9.63 1.88
N SER A 180 -0.29 -10.11 1.36
CA SER A 180 -0.58 -10.01 -0.06
C SER A 180 -1.94 -9.38 -0.27
N GLY A 181 -2.05 -8.55 -1.30
CA GLY A 181 -3.29 -7.82 -1.51
C GLY A 181 -3.33 -7.09 -2.83
N THR A 182 -4.41 -6.35 -3.00
CA THR A 182 -4.59 -5.41 -4.08
C THR A 182 -4.70 -4.00 -3.54
N VAL A 183 -4.07 -3.07 -4.25
CA VAL A 183 -4.15 -1.64 -3.99
C VAL A 183 -4.62 -0.97 -5.26
N GLN A 184 -5.61 -0.09 -5.16
CA GLN A 184 -6.13 0.69 -6.26
C GLN A 184 -6.05 2.18 -5.93
N TYR A 185 -5.44 2.95 -6.84
CA TYR A 185 -5.50 4.40 -6.82
C TYR A 185 -6.30 4.91 -8.01
N THR A 186 -7.26 5.78 -7.76
CA THR A 186 -7.88 6.61 -8.78
C THR A 186 -7.18 7.96 -8.81
N MET A 187 -6.70 8.34 -9.99
CA MET A 187 -5.93 9.54 -10.25
C MET A 187 -6.74 10.52 -11.10
N LEU A 188 -6.74 11.78 -10.69
CA LEU A 188 -7.33 12.92 -11.38
C LEU A 188 -6.21 13.83 -11.86
N PHE A 189 -6.37 14.44 -13.04
CA PHE A 189 -5.40 15.41 -13.55
C PHE A 189 -5.82 16.82 -13.15
N ASP A 190 -4.96 17.51 -12.40
CA ASP A 190 -5.13 18.94 -12.09
C ASP A 190 -4.52 19.78 -13.22
N GLU A 191 -5.39 20.26 -14.12
CA GLU A 191 -4.97 21.12 -15.24
C GLU A 191 -4.32 22.43 -14.79
N ALA A 192 -4.69 22.96 -13.62
CA ALA A 192 -4.15 24.23 -13.15
C ALA A 192 -2.69 24.11 -12.69
N GLN A 193 -2.31 22.92 -12.24
CA GLN A 193 -0.97 22.62 -11.71
C GLN A 193 -0.18 21.66 -12.59
N GLU A 194 -0.78 21.18 -13.69
CA GLU A 194 -0.22 20.19 -14.61
C GLU A 194 0.33 18.96 -13.88
N ARG A 195 -0.45 18.40 -12.94
CA ARG A 195 -0.03 17.23 -12.13
C ARG A 195 -1.17 16.28 -11.82
N TRP A 196 -0.81 15.03 -11.51
CA TRP A 196 -1.74 14.00 -11.07
C TRP A 196 -1.97 14.02 -9.56
N LEU A 197 -3.22 13.95 -9.15
CA LEU A 197 -3.67 13.92 -7.76
C LEU A 197 -4.52 12.67 -7.50
N ILE A 198 -4.51 12.17 -6.27
CA ILE A 198 -5.37 11.08 -5.83
C ILE A 198 -6.81 11.60 -5.73
N GLY A 199 -7.71 10.99 -6.49
CA GLY A 199 -9.16 11.15 -6.42
C GLY A 199 -9.88 9.98 -5.75
N GLY A 200 -9.21 8.85 -5.54
CA GLY A 200 -9.77 7.66 -4.91
C GLY A 200 -8.69 6.68 -4.44
N TYR A 201 -8.98 5.92 -3.39
CA TYR A 201 -8.15 4.80 -2.96
C TYR A 201 -9.02 3.63 -2.50
N HIS A 202 -8.57 2.43 -2.80
CA HIS A 202 -9.11 1.21 -2.22
C HIS A 202 -7.97 0.20 -2.02
N ALA A 203 -7.95 -0.49 -0.88
CA ALA A 203 -7.09 -1.64 -0.72
C ALA A 203 -7.82 -2.80 -0.09
N ASN A 204 -7.37 -3.99 -0.47
CA ASN A 204 -7.86 -5.24 0.06
C ASN A 204 -6.65 -6.15 0.29
N TYR A 205 -6.36 -6.45 1.54
CA TYR A 205 -5.26 -7.30 1.93
C TYR A 205 -5.77 -8.59 2.55
N ASP A 206 -5.30 -9.70 2.02
CA ASP A 206 -5.43 -11.00 2.65
C ASP A 206 -4.16 -11.24 3.47
N GLY A 207 -4.27 -11.08 4.80
CA GLY A 207 -3.22 -11.47 5.73
C GLY A 207 -3.08 -12.99 5.76
N GLY A 208 -1.88 -13.49 5.46
CA GLY A 208 -1.60 -14.93 5.44
C GLY A 208 -0.30 -15.24 6.20
N TYR A 209 -0.34 -16.25 7.05
CA TYR A 209 0.84 -16.72 7.79
C TYR A 209 1.84 -17.40 6.85
N ASN A 210 2.78 -16.65 6.30
CA ASN A 210 4.02 -17.21 5.79
C ASN A 210 5.13 -16.69 6.70
N LEU A 211 5.48 -17.48 7.70
CA LEU A 211 6.64 -17.19 8.53
C LEU A 211 7.85 -17.69 7.79
N ARG A 212 8.84 -16.82 7.62
CA ARG A 212 10.12 -17.17 7.05
C ARG A 212 11.19 -16.59 7.95
N ALA A 213 12.17 -17.42 8.31
CA ALA A 213 13.38 -16.95 8.97
C ALA A 213 14.03 -15.85 8.09
N SER A 214 14.58 -14.80 8.72
CA SER A 214 15.48 -13.88 8.04
C SER A 214 16.68 -14.66 7.50
N ASP A 215 16.84 -14.68 6.18
CA ASP A 215 18.09 -15.13 5.52
C ASP A 215 19.20 -14.07 5.66
#